data_AF-A0A0G0Z981-F1
#
_entry.id   AF-A0A0G0Z981-F1
#
_cell.length_a   1.000
_cell.length_b   1.000
_cell.length_c   1.000
_cell.angle_alpha   90.00
_cell.angle_beta   90.00
_cell.angle_gamma   90.00
#
_symmetry.space_group_name_H-M   'P 1'
#
loop_
_entity.id
_entity.type
_entity.pdbx_description
1 polymer ?
#
loop_
_entity_poly.entity_id
_entity_poly.type
_entity_poly.pdbx_seq_one_letter_code
_entity_poly.pdbx_strand_id
1 'polypeptide(L)'
;MTKARIIRNYDFPDIFRQTEKYSGIWHGVQFNESSKTADYVLVCNSSIKKFPLNCSRDNIWCILQEPPNEYFRDFHNPDKVYARVFCQNASLSGARYVFSQPALPWHINRSYDELVEMKPPPKIKNLSFITSAKKDFTGQLDRITFLKRIREKIPFDLYGKGFLYLSDKWNGLAPYKYSLAIENYSGPYYWSEKLADCFLSFTMPIYYGCTNIFDYFPRESMVLIDINEKDIDRKIKEITKSNLWKKNRE
;
A
#
# COMPACT_ATOMS: atom_id res chain seq x y z
N MET A 1 4.58 15.78 24.18
CA MET A 1 4.45 14.65 23.24
C MET A 1 2.97 14.38 23.05
N THR A 2 2.49 14.45 21.81
CA THR A 2 1.06 14.25 21.47
C THR A 2 0.72 12.77 21.55
N LYS A 3 -0.41 12.40 22.15
CA LYS A 3 -0.86 11.01 22.28
C LYS A 3 -1.96 10.73 21.25
N ALA A 4 -1.73 9.77 20.37
CA ALA A 4 -2.70 9.31 19.38
C ALA A 4 -3.08 7.85 19.63
N ARG A 5 -4.37 7.54 19.68
CA ARG A 5 -4.84 6.16 19.72
C ARG A 5 -5.19 5.69 18.32
N ILE A 6 -4.64 4.55 17.91
CA ILE A 6 -4.99 3.87 16.65
C ILE A 6 -6.02 2.79 16.96
N ILE A 7 -7.05 2.73 16.12
CA ILE A 7 -8.11 1.73 16.18
C ILE A 7 -8.22 1.10 14.79
N ARG A 8 -7.85 -0.17 14.70
CA ARG A 8 -7.84 -0.93 13.45
C ARG A 8 -8.55 -2.27 13.62
N ASN A 9 -8.90 -2.89 12.49
CA ASN A 9 -9.65 -4.14 12.41
C ASN A 9 -8.83 -5.30 11.81
N TYR A 10 -7.50 -5.16 11.78
CA TYR A 10 -6.56 -6.19 11.33
C TYR A 10 -5.47 -6.35 12.39
N ASP A 11 -4.95 -7.56 12.55
CA ASP A 11 -3.88 -7.86 13.53
C ASP A 11 -2.48 -7.81 12.90
N PHE A 12 -2.37 -8.14 11.61
CA PHE A 12 -1.10 -8.17 10.87
C PHE A 12 -1.08 -7.13 9.73
N PRO A 13 0.07 -6.48 9.49
CA PRO A 13 1.29 -6.53 10.29
C PRO A 13 1.14 -5.79 11.63
N ASP A 14 2.04 -6.05 12.57
CA ASP A 14 2.22 -5.15 13.71
C ASP A 14 2.60 -3.75 13.18
N ILE A 15 1.73 -2.78 13.42
CA ILE A 15 1.89 -1.42 12.90
C ILE A 15 3.10 -0.72 13.54
N PHE A 16 3.48 -1.10 14.76
CA PHE A 16 4.56 -0.46 15.51
C PHE A 16 5.94 -0.87 15.01
N ARG A 17 6.05 -1.98 14.26
CA ARG A 17 7.30 -2.35 13.56
C ARG A 17 7.81 -1.26 12.63
N GLN A 18 6.95 -0.31 12.27
CA GLN A 18 7.25 0.81 11.40
C GLN A 18 7.87 2.01 12.11
N THR A 19 8.12 1.91 13.40
CA THR A 19 8.74 2.94 14.24
C THR A 19 10.04 2.41 14.83
N GLU A 20 10.97 3.32 15.14
CA GLU A 20 12.24 2.97 15.79
C GLU A 20 11.96 2.13 17.05
N LYS A 21 12.63 0.97 17.15
CA LYS A 21 12.54 0.02 18.27
C LYS A 21 11.11 -0.38 18.64
N TYR A 22 10.19 -0.39 17.67
CA TYR A 22 8.77 -0.69 17.92
C TYR A 22 8.11 0.27 18.94
N SER A 23 8.67 1.45 19.13
CA SER A 23 8.30 2.37 20.21
C SER A 23 6.89 2.95 20.07
N GLY A 24 6.33 2.94 18.86
CA GLY A 24 5.13 3.69 18.52
C GLY A 24 5.33 5.20 18.59
N ILE A 25 6.58 5.69 18.60
CA ILE A 25 6.90 7.12 18.61
C ILE A 25 7.36 7.54 17.22
N TRP A 26 6.74 8.59 16.68
CA TRP A 26 7.14 9.17 15.40
C TRP A 26 6.95 10.69 15.43
N HIS A 27 8.02 11.44 15.15
CA HIS A 27 8.03 12.92 15.13
C HIS A 27 7.26 13.58 16.30
N GLY A 28 7.48 13.13 17.54
CA GLY A 28 6.86 13.71 18.74
C GLY A 28 5.42 13.28 19.01
N VAL A 29 4.90 12.33 18.24
CA VAL A 29 3.60 11.66 18.47
C VAL A 29 3.83 10.26 19.02
N GLN A 30 3.15 9.92 20.10
CA GLN A 30 3.09 8.59 20.71
C GLN A 30 1.79 7.90 20.27
N PHE A 31 1.90 6.87 19.45
CA PHE A 31 0.83 5.98 19.05
C PHE A 31 0.65 4.83 20.05
N ASN A 32 -0.59 4.41 20.27
CA ASN A 32 -0.97 3.27 21.09
C ASN A 32 -2.32 2.70 20.63
N GLU A 33 -2.71 1.51 21.10
CA GLU A 33 -3.99 0.87 20.71
C GLU A 33 -5.01 0.75 21.85
N SER A 34 -4.56 0.89 23.09
CA SER A 34 -5.33 0.55 24.30
C SER A 34 -5.68 1.74 25.20
N SER A 35 -5.08 2.92 25.01
CA SER A 35 -5.31 4.04 25.93
C SER A 35 -6.76 4.52 25.89
N LYS A 36 -7.34 4.77 27.07
CA LYS A 36 -8.67 5.37 27.20
C LYS A 36 -8.66 6.88 26.98
N THR A 37 -7.52 7.53 27.18
CA THR A 37 -7.34 8.98 27.01
C THR A 37 -6.28 9.23 25.93
N ALA A 38 -6.62 10.05 24.94
CA ALA A 38 -5.70 10.44 23.87
C ALA A 38 -6.03 11.86 23.39
N ASP A 39 -5.02 12.56 22.87
CA ASP A 39 -5.21 13.87 22.24
C ASP A 39 -5.89 13.70 20.88
N TYR A 40 -5.60 12.59 20.18
CA TYR A 40 -6.19 12.21 18.90
C TYR A 40 -6.61 10.74 18.87
N VAL A 41 -7.62 10.44 18.06
CA VAL A 41 -8.03 9.07 17.73
C VAL A 41 -8.07 8.89 16.23
N LEU A 42 -7.39 7.87 15.76
CA LEU A 42 -7.31 7.48 14.36
C LEU A 42 -8.03 6.15 14.20
N VAL A 43 -9.15 6.14 13.47
CA VAL A 43 -9.91 4.93 13.17
C VAL A 43 -9.61 4.50 11.74
N CYS A 44 -8.97 3.35 11.58
CA CYS A 44 -8.71 2.74 10.27
C CYS A 44 -9.93 1.94 9.81
N ASN A 45 -10.50 2.33 8.66
CA ASN A 45 -11.73 1.80 8.07
C ASN A 45 -12.99 1.98 8.93
N SER A 46 -13.16 1.14 9.93
CA SER A 46 -14.31 1.14 10.83
C SER A 46 -14.01 0.33 12.09
N SER A 47 -14.79 0.59 13.15
CA SER A 47 -14.79 -0.24 14.34
C SER A 47 -16.22 -0.56 14.75
N ILE A 48 -16.50 -1.85 14.92
CA ILE A 48 -17.77 -2.35 15.48
C ILE A 48 -17.73 -2.43 17.02
N LYS A 49 -16.55 -2.29 17.62
CA LYS A 49 -16.36 -2.42 19.06
C LYS A 49 -16.64 -1.07 19.72
N LYS A 50 -17.48 -1.08 20.75
CA LYS A 50 -17.66 0.06 21.66
C LYS A 50 -16.54 0.04 22.70
N PHE A 51 -15.94 1.19 22.99
CA PHE A 51 -14.93 1.33 24.03
C PHE A 51 -15.04 2.73 24.66
N PRO A 52 -14.68 2.87 25.94
CA PRO A 52 -14.60 4.18 26.57
C PRO A 52 -13.46 4.97 25.90
N LEU A 53 -13.76 6.23 25.58
CA LEU A 53 -12.82 7.15 24.95
C LEU A 53 -12.98 8.54 25.54
N ASN A 54 -11.88 9.09 26.05
CA ASN A 54 -11.75 10.49 26.42
C ASN A 54 -10.83 11.19 25.41
N CYS A 55 -11.45 11.86 24.44
CA CYS A 55 -10.81 12.61 23.36
C CYS A 55 -11.77 13.72 22.92
N SER A 56 -11.23 14.86 22.48
CA SER A 56 -12.05 15.90 21.85
C SER A 56 -12.72 15.37 20.59
N ARG A 57 -13.98 15.75 20.35
CA ARG A 57 -14.72 15.38 19.13
C ARG A 57 -14.00 15.84 17.85
N ASP A 58 -13.32 16.99 17.91
CA ASP A 58 -12.59 17.55 16.76
C ASP A 58 -11.32 16.75 16.39
N ASN A 59 -10.88 15.86 17.29
CA ASN A 59 -9.66 15.08 17.16
C ASN A 59 -9.93 13.59 16.90
N ILE A 60 -11.17 13.22 16.56
CA ILE A 60 -11.54 11.87 16.13
C ILE A 60 -11.56 11.82 14.60
N TRP A 61 -10.60 11.12 14.01
CA TRP A 61 -10.38 11.07 12.58
C TRP A 61 -10.53 9.65 12.04
N CYS A 62 -11.00 9.54 10.80
CA CYS A 62 -11.11 8.27 10.07
C CYS A 62 -10.07 8.22 8.95
N ILE A 63 -9.40 7.08 8.80
CA ILE A 63 -8.47 6.78 7.71
C ILE A 63 -9.04 5.60 6.93
N LEU A 64 -9.47 5.85 5.70
CA LEU A 64 -10.01 4.80 4.84
C LEU A 64 -8.90 4.15 4.04
N GLN A 65 -8.82 2.83 4.17
CA GLN A 65 -7.73 2.06 3.59
C GLN A 65 -8.14 1.30 2.33
N GLU A 66 -9.44 1.09 2.14
CA GLU A 66 -10.02 0.53 0.91
C GLU A 66 -10.41 1.64 -0.08
N PRO A 67 -10.15 1.46 -1.38
CA PRO A 67 -10.44 2.47 -2.40
C PRO A 67 -11.95 2.64 -2.62
N PRO A 68 -12.42 3.76 -3.21
CA PRO A 68 -13.84 4.02 -3.47
C PRO A 68 -14.35 3.27 -4.71
N ASN A 69 -14.20 1.96 -4.68
CA ASN A 69 -14.74 1.04 -5.68
C ASN A 69 -16.26 0.83 -5.47
N GLU A 70 -16.87 -0.02 -6.27
CA GLU A 70 -18.30 -0.29 -6.29
C GLU A 70 -18.89 -0.86 -4.97
N TYR A 71 -18.04 -1.30 -4.03
CA TYR A 71 -18.47 -1.78 -2.70
C TYR A 71 -18.12 -0.81 -1.57
N PHE A 72 -16.99 -0.11 -1.68
CA PHE A 72 -16.46 0.71 -0.59
C PHE A 72 -16.72 2.21 -0.76
N ARG A 73 -17.20 2.66 -1.91
CA ARG A 73 -17.46 4.09 -2.19
C ARG A 73 -18.30 4.77 -1.11
N ASP A 74 -19.36 4.13 -0.64
CA ASP A 74 -20.27 4.74 0.36
C ASP A 74 -19.61 4.87 1.74
N PHE A 75 -18.64 4.01 2.06
CA PHE A 75 -17.85 4.11 3.28
C PHE A 75 -16.95 5.36 3.30
N HIS A 76 -16.75 6.01 2.14
CA HIS A 76 -16.02 7.27 2.04
C HIS A 76 -16.78 8.49 2.59
N ASN A 77 -18.07 8.34 2.88
CA ASN A 77 -18.86 9.32 3.62
C ASN A 77 -19.33 8.77 4.98
N PRO A 78 -18.41 8.54 5.93
CA PRO A 78 -18.76 7.96 7.21
C PRO A 78 -19.48 8.98 8.11
N ASP A 79 -20.02 8.47 9.23
CA ASP A 79 -20.76 9.24 10.24
C ASP A 79 -20.04 10.54 10.67
N LYS A 80 -20.82 11.52 11.10
CA LYS A 80 -20.35 12.85 11.51
C LYS A 80 -19.52 12.84 12.80
N VAL A 81 -19.43 11.71 13.49
CA VAL A 81 -18.49 11.50 14.62
C VAL A 81 -17.03 11.73 14.20
N TYR A 82 -16.69 11.57 12.92
CA TYR A 82 -15.35 11.82 12.41
C TYR A 82 -15.22 13.27 11.92
N ALA A 83 -14.44 14.06 12.65
CA ALA A 83 -14.13 15.46 12.34
C ALA A 83 -13.25 15.62 11.08
N ARG A 84 -12.43 14.61 10.79
CA ARG A 84 -11.66 14.48 9.54
C ARG A 84 -11.79 13.07 8.98
N VAL A 85 -11.82 12.98 7.65
CA VAL A 85 -11.89 11.72 6.90
C VAL A 85 -10.81 11.75 5.83
N PHE A 86 -9.78 10.93 6.03
CA PHE A 86 -8.70 10.71 5.06
C PHE A 86 -9.15 9.64 4.08
N CYS A 87 -9.27 10.00 2.80
CA CYS A 87 -9.91 9.15 1.79
C CYS A 87 -9.35 9.36 0.38
N GLN A 88 -9.75 8.49 -0.55
CA GLN A 88 -9.31 8.55 -1.95
C GLN A 88 -10.45 8.96 -2.90
N ASN A 89 -11.64 9.23 -2.38
CA ASN A 89 -12.80 9.64 -3.18
C ASN A 89 -12.79 11.14 -3.49
N ALA A 90 -12.11 11.50 -4.58
CA ALA A 90 -12.01 12.88 -5.05
C ALA A 90 -13.32 13.55 -5.47
N SER A 91 -14.45 12.81 -5.51
CA SER A 91 -15.77 13.38 -5.79
C SER A 91 -16.43 14.03 -4.56
N LEU A 92 -15.90 13.76 -3.35
CA LEU A 92 -16.40 14.36 -2.13
C LEU A 92 -15.97 15.82 -2.01
N SER A 93 -16.69 16.60 -1.21
CA SER A 93 -16.38 18.03 -1.01
C SER A 93 -16.69 18.45 0.43
N GLY A 94 -15.99 19.50 0.88
CA GLY A 94 -16.14 20.06 2.22
C GLY A 94 -14.91 19.84 3.12
N ALA A 95 -14.77 20.72 4.12
CA ALA A 95 -13.56 20.85 4.94
C ALA A 95 -13.21 19.62 5.81
N ARG A 96 -14.13 18.65 5.94
CA ARG A 96 -13.88 17.40 6.69
C ARG A 96 -13.07 16.38 5.89
N TYR A 97 -13.10 16.44 4.55
CA TYR A 97 -12.44 15.45 3.71
C TYR A 97 -11.01 15.87 3.43
N VAL A 98 -10.08 14.94 3.64
CA VAL A 98 -8.67 15.08 3.33
C VAL A 98 -8.33 14.01 2.31
N PHE A 99 -7.92 14.40 1.11
CA PHE A 99 -7.56 13.42 0.09
C PHE A 99 -6.13 12.92 0.31
N SER A 100 -5.98 11.63 0.59
CA SER A 100 -4.67 11.03 0.86
C SER A 100 -4.60 9.54 0.56
N GLN A 101 -3.37 9.05 0.46
CA GLN A 101 -3.05 7.63 0.49
C GLN A 101 -3.61 6.91 1.74
N PRO A 102 -3.87 5.59 1.65
CA PRO A 102 -4.62 4.81 2.66
C PRO A 102 -3.88 4.52 3.97
N ALA A 103 -2.63 4.94 4.11
CA ALA A 103 -1.73 4.65 5.23
C ALA A 103 -1.67 3.15 5.57
N LEU A 104 -1.60 2.31 4.53
CA LEU A 104 -1.43 0.88 4.69
C LEU A 104 0.00 0.58 5.14
N PRO A 105 0.18 -0.28 6.15
CA PRO A 105 1.52 -0.67 6.60
C PRO A 105 2.24 -1.51 5.53
N TRP A 106 3.57 -1.53 5.53
CA TRP A 106 4.34 -2.45 4.66
C TRP A 106 4.23 -3.91 5.14
N HIS A 107 4.44 -4.89 4.26
CA HIS A 107 4.21 -6.34 4.50
C HIS A 107 5.48 -7.22 4.39
N ILE A 108 6.67 -6.63 4.28
CA ILE A 108 7.95 -7.36 4.08
C ILE A 108 8.64 -7.91 5.34
N ASN A 109 7.94 -8.05 6.47
CA ASN A 109 8.47 -8.56 7.75
C ASN A 109 9.88 -8.04 8.12
N ARG A 110 10.10 -6.74 7.93
CA ARG A 110 11.26 -6.03 8.44
C ARG A 110 10.80 -4.89 9.33
N SER A 111 11.55 -4.66 10.41
CA SER A 111 11.38 -3.51 11.29
C SER A 111 11.92 -2.24 10.63
N TYR A 112 11.54 -1.08 11.17
CA TYR A 112 12.10 0.20 10.78
C TYR A 112 13.63 0.20 10.90
N ASP A 113 14.14 -0.26 12.05
CA ASP A 113 15.58 -0.28 12.34
C ASP A 113 16.33 -1.17 11.35
N GLU A 114 15.80 -2.37 11.08
CA GLU A 114 16.37 -3.29 10.08
C GLU A 114 16.46 -2.65 8.70
N LEU A 115 15.42 -1.90 8.29
CA LEU A 115 15.38 -1.25 6.98
C LEU A 115 16.33 -0.06 6.87
N VAL A 116 16.47 0.73 7.94
CA VAL A 116 17.41 1.87 7.98
C VAL A 116 18.85 1.41 7.89
N GLU A 117 19.21 0.32 8.57
CA GLU A 117 20.56 -0.24 8.55
C GLU A 117 20.86 -1.08 7.30
N MET A 118 19.83 -1.35 6.49
CA MET A 118 19.94 -2.32 5.41
C MET A 118 20.79 -1.83 4.23
N LYS A 119 21.65 -2.71 3.75
CA LYS A 119 22.29 -2.56 2.44
C LYS A 119 21.46 -3.23 1.35
N PRO A 120 21.44 -2.67 0.12
CA PRO A 120 20.71 -3.28 -0.99
C PRO A 120 21.09 -4.76 -1.19
N PRO A 121 20.12 -5.70 -1.15
CA PRO A 121 20.40 -7.11 -1.35
C PRO A 121 20.78 -7.42 -2.81
N PRO A 122 21.51 -8.52 -3.06
CA PRO A 122 21.84 -8.93 -4.43
C PRO A 122 20.57 -9.28 -5.23
N LYS A 123 20.50 -8.76 -6.45
CA LYS A 123 19.37 -8.97 -7.37
C LYS A 123 19.67 -10.11 -8.35
N ILE A 124 19.34 -11.33 -7.94
CA ILE A 124 19.64 -12.58 -8.67
C ILE A 124 18.49 -13.08 -9.56
N LYS A 125 17.28 -12.55 -9.37
CA LYS A 125 16.09 -12.89 -10.16
C LYS A 125 15.58 -11.68 -10.93
N ASN A 126 14.81 -11.92 -12.00
CA ASN A 126 14.44 -10.84 -12.92
C ASN A 126 13.12 -10.15 -12.55
N LEU A 127 12.00 -10.87 -12.62
CA LEU A 127 10.64 -10.32 -12.45
C LEU A 127 9.81 -11.20 -11.52
N SER A 128 9.18 -10.60 -10.51
CA SER A 128 8.13 -11.24 -9.73
C SER A 128 6.77 -10.57 -9.92
N PHE A 129 5.72 -11.27 -9.55
CA PHE A 129 4.39 -10.71 -9.37
C PHE A 129 3.77 -11.28 -8.09
N ILE A 130 3.57 -10.43 -7.08
CA ILE A 130 2.91 -10.81 -5.83
C ILE A 130 1.48 -10.28 -5.85
N THR A 131 0.49 -11.18 -5.98
CA THR A 131 -0.92 -10.81 -6.08
C THR A 131 -1.84 -11.91 -5.55
N SER A 132 -3.10 -11.58 -5.30
CA SER A 132 -4.11 -12.56 -4.88
C SER A 132 -4.98 -12.99 -6.06
N ALA A 133 -5.48 -14.23 -6.02
CA ALA A 133 -6.45 -14.75 -7.00
C ALA A 133 -7.90 -14.22 -6.83
N LYS A 134 -8.12 -13.23 -5.94
CA LYS A 134 -9.43 -12.62 -5.69
C LYS A 134 -9.99 -11.95 -6.95
N LYS A 135 -11.32 -11.93 -7.06
CA LYS A 135 -12.09 -11.45 -8.21
C LYS A 135 -13.40 -10.79 -7.77
N ASP A 136 -13.41 -10.27 -6.55
CA ASP A 136 -14.61 -9.78 -5.89
C ASP A 136 -15.05 -8.44 -6.49
N PHE A 137 -14.09 -7.64 -6.97
CA PHE A 137 -14.29 -6.27 -7.48
C PHE A 137 -13.71 -6.08 -8.89
N THR A 138 -14.18 -5.09 -9.64
CA THR A 138 -13.77 -4.81 -11.03
C THR A 138 -12.25 -4.73 -11.17
N GLY A 139 -11.56 -3.92 -10.36
CA GLY A 139 -10.11 -3.81 -10.48
C GLY A 139 -9.34 -5.08 -10.08
N GLN A 140 -9.93 -5.97 -9.27
CA GLN A 140 -9.35 -7.30 -9.04
C GLN A 140 -9.51 -8.19 -10.28
N LEU A 141 -10.66 -8.13 -10.95
CA LEU A 141 -10.90 -8.82 -12.23
C LEU A 141 -9.94 -8.33 -13.31
N ASP A 142 -9.76 -7.01 -13.46
CA ASP A 142 -8.83 -6.40 -14.43
C ASP A 142 -7.42 -6.92 -14.22
N ARG A 143 -6.94 -6.94 -12.97
CA ARG A 143 -5.62 -7.47 -12.61
C ARG A 143 -5.47 -8.95 -12.93
N ILE A 144 -6.51 -9.77 -12.73
CA ILE A 144 -6.48 -11.20 -13.11
C ILE A 144 -6.50 -11.38 -14.62
N THR A 145 -7.27 -10.57 -15.34
CA THR A 145 -7.29 -10.56 -16.81
C THR A 145 -5.92 -10.19 -17.36
N PHE A 146 -5.29 -9.16 -16.79
CA PHE A 146 -3.92 -8.78 -17.08
C PHE A 146 -2.94 -9.93 -16.82
N LEU A 147 -3.01 -10.57 -15.63
CA LEU A 147 -2.19 -11.72 -15.28
C LEU A 147 -2.29 -12.84 -16.34
N LYS A 148 -3.51 -13.23 -16.72
CA LYS A 148 -3.74 -14.26 -17.74
C LYS A 148 -3.13 -13.86 -19.09
N ARG A 149 -3.22 -12.59 -19.47
CA ARG A 149 -2.69 -12.07 -20.73
C ARG A 149 -1.17 -12.14 -20.82
N ILE A 150 -0.46 -11.93 -19.72
CA ILE A 150 1.01 -11.91 -19.70
C ILE A 150 1.64 -13.27 -19.37
N ARG A 151 0.93 -14.15 -18.65
CA ARG A 151 1.48 -15.39 -18.06
C ARG A 151 2.18 -16.30 -19.08
N GLU A 152 1.60 -16.48 -20.25
CA GLU A 152 2.16 -17.34 -21.30
C GLU A 152 3.15 -16.60 -22.21
N LYS A 153 3.31 -15.28 -22.03
CA LYS A 153 4.09 -14.44 -22.92
C LYS A 153 5.40 -14.00 -22.33
N ILE A 154 5.50 -13.83 -21.01
CA ILE A 154 6.69 -13.31 -20.33
C ILE A 154 7.02 -14.18 -19.10
N PRO A 155 8.32 -14.48 -18.84
CA PRO A 155 8.70 -15.23 -17.65
C PRO A 155 8.67 -14.34 -16.39
N PHE A 156 7.98 -14.79 -15.35
CA PHE A 156 8.01 -14.20 -14.01
C PHE A 156 7.63 -15.23 -12.95
N ASP A 157 8.12 -15.02 -11.73
CA ASP A 157 7.72 -15.83 -10.58
C ASP A 157 6.42 -15.24 -9.97
N LEU A 158 5.37 -16.05 -9.87
CA LEU A 158 4.05 -15.66 -9.38
C LEU A 158 3.81 -16.14 -7.95
N TYR A 159 3.46 -15.21 -7.07
CA TYR A 159 3.22 -15.49 -5.66
C TYR A 159 1.92 -14.86 -5.14
N GLY A 160 1.46 -15.36 -3.99
CA GLY A 160 0.38 -14.78 -3.20
C GLY A 160 -0.80 -15.73 -3.00
N LYS A 161 -1.84 -15.24 -2.31
CA LYS A 161 -2.99 -16.07 -1.93
C LYS A 161 -3.74 -16.58 -3.17
N GLY A 162 -3.90 -17.89 -3.29
CA GLY A 162 -4.47 -18.56 -4.46
C GLY A 162 -3.44 -18.91 -5.56
N PHE A 163 -2.15 -18.62 -5.33
CA PHE A 163 -1.01 -19.06 -6.12
C PHE A 163 0.04 -19.70 -5.18
N LEU A 164 1.32 -19.58 -5.51
CA LEU A 164 2.40 -19.99 -4.59
C LEU A 164 2.45 -19.03 -3.40
N TYR A 165 2.09 -19.54 -2.22
CA TYR A 165 2.04 -18.74 -1.01
C TYR A 165 3.43 -18.27 -0.57
N LEU A 166 3.52 -17.01 -0.13
CA LEU A 166 4.69 -16.44 0.54
C LEU A 166 4.29 -16.01 1.94
N SER A 167 4.96 -16.56 2.95
CA SER A 167 4.80 -16.12 4.34
C SER A 167 5.46 -14.76 4.60
N ASP A 168 6.55 -14.46 3.89
CA ASP A 168 7.23 -13.17 3.91
C ASP A 168 7.38 -12.66 2.47
N LYS A 169 6.78 -11.49 2.19
CA LYS A 169 6.87 -10.85 0.86
C LYS A 169 8.31 -10.47 0.50
N TRP A 170 9.20 -10.28 1.48
CA TRP A 170 10.62 -10.04 1.24
C TRP A 170 11.22 -11.06 0.27
N ASN A 171 10.90 -12.35 0.44
CA ASN A 171 11.43 -13.43 -0.39
C ASN A 171 10.96 -13.38 -1.85
N GLY A 172 9.82 -12.72 -2.11
CA GLY A 172 9.29 -12.49 -3.45
C GLY A 172 9.69 -11.15 -4.06
N LEU A 173 10.44 -10.31 -3.35
CA LEU A 173 10.80 -8.95 -3.77
C LEU A 173 12.30 -8.71 -3.73
N ALA A 174 12.94 -8.89 -2.57
CA ALA A 174 14.33 -8.58 -2.34
C ALA A 174 15.32 -9.21 -3.35
N PRO A 175 15.18 -10.47 -3.80
CA PRO A 175 16.09 -11.02 -4.79
C PRO A 175 15.78 -10.60 -6.23
N TYR A 176 14.70 -9.84 -6.48
CA TYR A 176 14.24 -9.47 -7.83
C TYR A 176 14.68 -8.07 -8.23
N LYS A 177 15.06 -7.91 -9.50
CA LYS A 177 15.32 -6.61 -10.14
C LYS A 177 14.03 -5.80 -10.25
N TYR A 178 12.95 -6.44 -10.72
CA TYR A 178 11.66 -5.83 -10.96
C TYR A 178 10.53 -6.60 -10.28
N SER A 179 9.44 -5.92 -9.93
CA SER A 179 8.19 -6.56 -9.55
C SER A 179 6.98 -5.86 -10.17
N LEU A 180 5.97 -6.64 -10.59
CA LEU A 180 4.69 -6.11 -11.04
C LEU A 180 3.87 -5.65 -9.81
N ALA A 181 3.83 -4.35 -9.58
CA ALA A 181 3.07 -3.71 -8.51
C ALA A 181 1.71 -3.23 -9.06
N ILE A 182 0.79 -4.17 -9.26
CA ILE A 182 -0.52 -3.91 -9.88
C ILE A 182 -1.59 -3.81 -8.81
N GLU A 183 -2.15 -2.61 -8.66
CA GLU A 183 -3.24 -2.35 -7.73
C GLU A 183 -4.55 -3.02 -8.17
N ASN A 184 -5.44 -3.21 -7.19
CA ASN A 184 -6.80 -3.70 -7.41
C ASN A 184 -7.81 -2.58 -7.68
N TYR A 185 -7.32 -1.35 -7.87
CA TYR A 185 -8.10 -0.16 -8.18
C TYR A 185 -7.16 0.87 -8.83
N SER A 186 -7.69 1.63 -9.81
CA SER A 186 -6.98 2.72 -10.47
C SER A 186 -7.75 4.02 -10.24
N GLY A 187 -7.10 5.01 -9.66
CA GLY A 187 -7.70 6.29 -9.29
C GLY A 187 -6.75 7.17 -8.49
N PRO A 188 -7.12 8.43 -8.22
CA PRO A 188 -6.24 9.34 -7.52
C PRO A 188 -6.08 8.93 -6.05
N TYR A 189 -4.94 9.28 -5.47
CA TYR A 189 -4.56 9.05 -4.07
C TYR A 189 -4.47 7.59 -3.63
N TYR A 190 -4.74 6.60 -4.49
CA TYR A 190 -4.71 5.19 -4.09
C TYR A 190 -3.46 4.45 -4.58
N TRP A 191 -2.45 4.39 -3.70
CA TRP A 191 -1.36 3.43 -3.78
C TRP A 191 -1.26 2.66 -2.46
N SER A 192 -0.78 1.42 -2.49
CA SER A 192 -0.83 0.52 -1.35
C SER A 192 0.55 0.00 -0.93
N GLU A 193 0.53 -0.95 0.01
CA GLU A 193 1.72 -1.66 0.45
C GLU A 193 2.43 -2.36 -0.71
N LYS A 194 1.76 -2.72 -1.81
CA LYS A 194 2.39 -3.33 -2.99
C LYS A 194 3.52 -2.46 -3.54
N LEU A 195 3.33 -1.15 -3.54
CA LEU A 195 4.34 -0.21 -4.01
C LEU A 195 5.42 0.03 -2.95
N ALA A 196 5.02 0.29 -1.69
CA ALA A 196 5.97 0.47 -0.59
C ALA A 196 6.88 -0.75 -0.41
N ASP A 197 6.34 -1.96 -0.46
CA ASP A 197 7.08 -3.21 -0.32
C ASP A 197 8.17 -3.35 -1.40
N CYS A 198 7.91 -2.87 -2.63
CA CYS A 198 8.91 -2.85 -3.70
C CYS A 198 10.07 -1.92 -3.33
N PHE A 199 9.79 -0.68 -2.93
CA PHE A 199 10.81 0.29 -2.55
C PHE A 199 11.64 -0.19 -1.36
N LEU A 200 10.98 -0.64 -0.30
CA LEU A 200 11.65 -1.13 0.91
C LEU A 200 12.46 -2.42 0.67
N SER A 201 12.18 -3.14 -0.42
CA SER A 201 12.97 -4.31 -0.86
C SER A 201 14.04 -3.97 -1.90
N PHE A 202 14.28 -2.69 -2.19
CA PHE A 202 15.20 -2.23 -3.25
C PHE A 202 14.83 -2.76 -4.65
N THR A 203 13.55 -2.98 -4.92
CA THR A 203 13.06 -3.61 -6.15
C THR A 203 12.31 -2.59 -6.98
N MET A 204 12.64 -2.50 -8.27
CA MET A 204 12.05 -1.53 -9.19
C MET A 204 10.60 -1.92 -9.53
N PRO A 205 9.59 -1.14 -9.11
CA PRO A 205 8.21 -1.47 -9.42
C PRO A 205 7.86 -1.12 -10.87
N ILE A 206 7.23 -2.07 -11.55
CA ILE A 206 6.47 -1.84 -12.77
C ILE A 206 5.01 -1.67 -12.32
N TYR A 207 4.51 -0.43 -12.33
CA TYR A 207 3.39 0.01 -11.52
C TYR A 207 2.14 0.37 -12.34
N TYR A 208 0.96 0.05 -11.79
CA TYR A 208 -0.36 0.50 -12.24
C TYR A 208 -1.29 0.67 -11.03
N GLY A 209 -1.96 1.82 -10.92
CA GLY A 209 -2.91 2.11 -9.83
C GLY A 209 -3.18 3.60 -9.63
N CYS A 210 -2.39 4.26 -8.79
CA CYS A 210 -2.57 5.67 -8.45
C CYS A 210 -2.34 6.59 -9.65
N THR A 211 -3.34 7.38 -10.04
CA THR A 211 -3.26 8.24 -11.25
C THR A 211 -2.43 9.50 -11.04
N ASN A 212 -2.29 9.97 -9.80
CA ASN A 212 -1.44 11.08 -9.40
C ASN A 212 -0.24 10.60 -8.56
N ILE A 213 0.32 9.43 -8.91
CA ILE A 213 1.43 8.84 -8.14
C ILE A 213 2.66 9.73 -8.02
N PHE A 214 2.87 10.65 -8.96
CA PHE A 214 4.01 11.57 -8.94
C PHE A 214 3.88 12.71 -7.92
N ASP A 215 2.72 12.86 -7.28
CA ASP A 215 2.58 13.72 -6.10
C ASP A 215 3.27 13.11 -4.88
N TYR A 216 3.54 11.79 -4.92
CA TYR A 216 4.12 11.03 -3.81
C TYR A 216 5.57 10.62 -4.05
N PHE A 217 5.92 10.28 -5.29
CA PHE A 217 7.23 9.71 -5.62
C PHE A 217 7.82 10.31 -6.90
N PRO A 218 9.16 10.42 -7.02
CA PRO A 218 9.82 10.83 -8.26
C PRO A 218 9.45 9.93 -9.43
N ARG A 219 9.44 10.46 -10.65
CA ARG A 219 9.05 9.71 -11.86
C ARG A 219 9.95 8.51 -12.11
N GLU A 220 11.20 8.64 -11.74
CA GLU A 220 12.27 7.66 -11.96
C GLU A 220 12.21 6.52 -10.94
N SER A 221 11.46 6.64 -9.85
CA SER A 221 11.41 5.58 -8.83
C SER A 221 10.64 4.34 -9.31
N MET A 222 9.87 4.45 -10.39
CA MET A 222 9.03 3.37 -10.92
C MET A 222 8.90 3.42 -12.45
N VAL A 223 8.40 2.33 -13.03
CA VAL A 223 7.99 2.31 -14.43
C VAL A 223 6.49 2.18 -14.53
N LEU A 224 5.81 3.23 -15.01
CA LEU A 224 4.36 3.18 -15.20
C LEU A 224 3.98 2.37 -16.44
N ILE A 225 2.93 1.57 -16.28
CA ILE A 225 2.30 0.84 -17.38
C ILE A 225 0.79 1.06 -17.37
N ASP A 226 0.14 0.81 -18.51
CA ASP A 226 -1.30 0.60 -18.57
C ASP A 226 -1.54 -0.90 -18.78
N ILE A 227 -2.27 -1.53 -17.84
CA ILE A 227 -2.57 -2.96 -17.90
C ILE A 227 -3.52 -3.33 -19.03
N ASN A 228 -4.12 -2.36 -19.72
CA ASN A 228 -4.99 -2.56 -20.87
C ASN A 228 -4.26 -2.37 -22.21
N GLU A 229 -3.05 -1.79 -22.22
CA GLU A 229 -2.24 -1.53 -23.41
C GLU A 229 -2.08 -2.80 -24.27
N LYS A 230 -2.26 -2.69 -25.59
CA LYS A 230 -2.29 -3.85 -26.51
C LYS A 230 -0.99 -4.67 -26.47
N ASP A 231 0.14 -3.98 -26.50
CA ASP A 231 1.48 -4.59 -26.57
C ASP A 231 2.20 -4.60 -25.20
N ILE A 232 1.42 -4.64 -24.10
CA ILE A 232 1.98 -4.55 -22.75
C ILE A 232 3.04 -5.62 -22.46
N ASP A 233 2.87 -6.83 -23.01
CA ASP A 233 3.80 -7.93 -22.74
C ASP A 233 5.16 -7.69 -23.39
N ARG A 234 5.18 -7.04 -24.56
CA ARG A 234 6.41 -6.58 -25.20
C ARG A 234 7.06 -5.46 -24.39
N LYS A 235 6.29 -4.48 -23.93
CA LYS A 235 6.78 -3.38 -23.10
C LYS A 235 7.41 -3.90 -21.80
N ILE A 236 6.78 -4.85 -21.10
CA ILE A 236 7.36 -5.45 -19.89
C ILE A 236 8.64 -6.25 -20.21
N LYS A 237 8.69 -6.97 -21.34
CA LYS A 237 9.92 -7.65 -21.80
C LYS A 237 11.06 -6.65 -22.02
N GLU A 238 10.80 -5.50 -22.61
CA GLU A 238 11.79 -4.46 -22.85
C GLU A 238 12.28 -3.85 -21.53
N ILE A 239 11.35 -3.51 -20.62
CA ILE A 239 11.68 -3.00 -19.28
C ILE A 239 12.57 -3.98 -18.52
N THR A 240 12.21 -5.26 -18.49
CA THR A 240 12.93 -6.29 -17.73
C THR A 240 14.28 -6.69 -18.34
N LYS A 241 14.54 -6.33 -19.61
CA LYS A 241 15.87 -6.43 -20.24
C LYS A 241 16.73 -5.19 -20.00
N SER A 242 16.13 -4.08 -19.56
CA SER A 242 16.84 -2.82 -19.31
C SER A 242 17.56 -2.82 -17.95
N ASN A 243 18.41 -1.81 -17.75
CA ASN A 243 19.11 -1.56 -16.50
C ASN A 243 18.43 -0.50 -15.61
N LEU A 244 17.14 -0.19 -15.83
CA LEU A 244 16.41 0.81 -15.02
C LEU A 244 16.47 0.52 -13.52
N TRP A 245 16.36 -0.76 -13.12
CA TRP A 245 16.45 -1.15 -11.72
C TRP A 245 17.78 -0.78 -11.04
N LYS A 246 18.87 -0.69 -11.81
CA LYS A 246 20.19 -0.31 -11.31
C LYS A 246 20.41 1.20 -11.44
N LYS A 247 20.09 1.76 -12.62
CA LYS A 247 20.29 3.18 -12.93
C LYS A 247 19.54 4.10 -11.97
N ASN A 248 18.31 3.76 -11.61
CA ASN A 248 17.45 4.65 -10.82
C ASN A 248 17.58 4.42 -9.30
N ARG A 249 18.56 3.59 -8.90
CA ARG A 249 18.91 3.37 -7.49
C ARG A 249 20.10 4.23 -7.06
N GLU A 250 20.98 4.53 -8.00
CA GLU A 250 22.15 5.41 -7.85
C GLU A 250 21.73 6.87 -7.96
#